data_AF-A0A2V9BP57-F1
#
_entry.id   AF-A0A2V9BP57-F1
#
_cell.length_a   1.000
_cell.length_b   1.000
_cell.length_c   1.000
_cell.angle_alpha   90.00
_cell.angle_beta   90.00
_cell.angle_gamma   90.00
#
_symmetry.space_group_name_H-M   'P 1'
#
loop_
_entity.id
_entity.type
_entity.pdbx_description
1 polymer ?
#
loop_
_entity_poly.entity_id
_entity_poly.type
_entity_poly.pdbx_seq_one_letter_code
_entity_poly.pdbx_strand_id
1 'polypeptide(L)'
;MKLWAKVKALFKRKQLDRDLEDELVFHLTMREAKNRERGIESEESHYAARRQFGNVMRIKEACREAWSFVSLETTWRDLRYGARALAKNPGFTVVAVLAIGLGIGMNTGIFSVLNGVALKLLPVPRAEQIVSVDQIFHGKAQRNEHGEPGLFSYAEYKNYRANNHVFSGLLAYAPFLGGVPLEGENPKGLMGAETSCNFFDVLGERPSLGRTFVEADCRAPGGSPVVVLSDDLWRSQFGAESLIVGQSISLNRTKFVVIGVAAPGFRGLDPWPIEFWAPVTMQKALEPDSDLLLADTTGWLALQGRMRPGVSLEEVRADLGVIAGRIDQLHPGRTTTLAIHRASEGLRPAEGDCYPACNRGKPVADRPATANGEPADCVSWWVAGVAAGGLVARGHCAVCAGALADTRGFAALVEFQSRPARLGVFAGAHSINGNCVWTGAGVVCNAAGPEHRH
;
A
#
# COMPACT_ATOMS: atom_id res chain seq x y z
N MET A 1 27.70 -0.43 -21.84
CA MET A 1 28.44 -0.35 -23.13
C MET A 1 27.99 -1.35 -24.20
N LYS A 2 27.57 -2.59 -23.88
CA LYS A 2 27.17 -3.61 -24.88
C LYS A 2 25.96 -3.25 -25.77
N LEU A 3 25.02 -2.42 -25.29
CA LEU A 3 23.81 -2.06 -26.06
C LEU A 3 24.08 -1.01 -27.16
N TRP A 4 24.98 -0.05 -26.89
CA TRP A 4 25.33 1.03 -27.83
C TRP A 4 26.20 0.55 -29.00
N ALA A 5 27.11 -0.39 -28.74
CA ALA A 5 27.87 -1.08 -29.79
C ALA A 5 26.94 -1.91 -30.70
N LYS A 6 25.92 -2.54 -30.11
CA LYS A 6 24.87 -3.27 -30.84
C LYS A 6 24.06 -2.32 -31.73
N VAL A 7 23.58 -1.18 -31.21
CA VAL A 7 22.81 -0.20 -32.02
C VAL A 7 23.66 0.39 -33.17
N LYS A 8 24.96 0.63 -32.98
CA LYS A 8 25.84 1.06 -34.08
C LYS A 8 26.00 0.00 -35.18
N ALA A 9 25.95 -1.28 -34.83
CA ALA A 9 26.06 -2.38 -35.80
C ALA A 9 24.85 -2.48 -36.75
N LEU A 10 23.66 -1.98 -36.34
CA LEU A 10 22.47 -1.87 -37.21
C LEU A 10 22.72 -0.96 -38.42
N PHE A 11 23.41 0.16 -38.22
CA PHE A 11 23.60 1.18 -39.25
C PHE A 11 24.87 0.97 -40.09
N LYS A 12 25.75 0.06 -39.68
CA LYS A 12 27.08 -0.15 -40.27
C LYS A 12 27.35 -1.61 -40.66
N ARG A 13 26.33 -2.35 -41.07
CA ARG A 13 26.43 -3.77 -41.49
C ARG A 13 27.53 -4.02 -42.54
N LYS A 14 27.62 -3.17 -43.56
CA LYS A 14 28.68 -3.24 -44.60
C LYS A 14 30.09 -2.92 -44.09
N GLN A 15 30.20 -2.27 -42.94
CA GLN A 15 31.49 -1.97 -42.31
C GLN A 15 31.90 -3.15 -41.41
N LEU A 16 30.99 -3.70 -40.61
CA LEU A 16 31.25 -4.92 -39.83
C LEU A 16 31.59 -6.15 -40.69
N ASP A 17 30.91 -6.35 -41.82
CA ASP A 17 31.27 -7.45 -42.74
C ASP A 17 32.68 -7.28 -43.32
N ARG A 18 33.11 -6.04 -43.56
CA ARG A 18 34.47 -5.72 -44.03
C ARG A 18 35.50 -5.90 -42.92
N ASP A 19 35.23 -5.36 -41.73
CA ASP A 19 36.11 -5.50 -40.57
C ASP A 19 36.31 -6.99 -40.21
N LEU A 20 35.28 -7.83 -40.37
CA LEU A 20 35.37 -9.28 -40.18
C LEU A 20 36.20 -9.97 -41.28
N GLU A 21 36.05 -9.57 -42.54
CA GLU A 21 36.89 -10.07 -43.63
C GLU A 21 38.36 -9.69 -43.42
N ASP A 22 38.62 -8.45 -43.01
CA ASP A 22 39.95 -7.94 -42.72
C ASP A 22 40.60 -8.70 -41.55
N GLU A 23 39.85 -8.97 -40.48
CA GLU A 23 40.34 -9.74 -39.34
C GLU A 23 40.62 -11.22 -39.70
N LEU A 24 39.80 -11.82 -40.57
CA LEU A 24 40.02 -13.19 -41.06
C LEU A 24 41.29 -13.28 -41.93
N VAL A 25 41.51 -12.30 -42.82
CA VAL A 25 42.73 -12.21 -43.64
C VAL A 25 43.95 -11.97 -42.76
N PHE A 26 43.84 -11.10 -41.74
CA PHE A 26 44.90 -10.85 -40.78
C PHE A 26 45.33 -12.13 -40.04
N HIS A 27 44.38 -12.95 -39.58
CA HIS A 27 44.73 -14.20 -38.91
C HIS A 27 45.34 -15.25 -39.84
N LEU A 28 44.91 -15.32 -41.10
CA LEU A 28 45.49 -16.23 -42.09
C LEU A 28 46.94 -15.85 -42.41
N THR A 29 47.18 -14.57 -42.71
CA THR A 29 48.53 -14.05 -43.01
C THR A 29 49.50 -14.20 -41.83
N MET A 30 49.04 -13.97 -40.59
CA MET A 30 49.85 -14.18 -39.39
C MET A 30 50.25 -15.66 -39.22
N ARG A 31 49.34 -16.60 -39.50
CA ARG A 31 49.64 -18.04 -39.42
C ARG A 31 50.59 -18.49 -40.52
N GLU A 32 50.47 -17.93 -41.71
CA GLU A 32 51.41 -18.16 -42.81
C GLU A 32 52.82 -17.71 -42.44
N ALA A 33 52.96 -16.50 -41.89
CA ALA A 33 54.24 -15.98 -41.41
C ALA A 33 54.86 -16.90 -40.35
N LYS A 34 54.07 -17.35 -39.37
CA LYS A 34 54.52 -18.28 -38.32
C LYS A 34 54.92 -19.66 -38.85
N ASN A 35 54.27 -20.13 -39.92
CA ASN A 35 54.64 -21.39 -40.59
C ASN A 35 55.95 -21.24 -41.37
N ARG A 36 56.18 -20.08 -41.99
CA ARG A 36 57.47 -19.78 -42.64
C ARG A 36 58.61 -19.66 -41.63
N GLU A 37 58.38 -19.04 -40.47
CA GLU A 37 59.35 -19.00 -39.37
C GLU A 37 59.73 -20.39 -38.84
N ARG A 38 58.82 -21.36 -38.99
CA ARG A 38 59.04 -22.77 -38.64
C ARG A 38 59.71 -23.58 -39.76
N GLY A 39 60.17 -22.92 -40.83
CA GLY A 39 60.93 -23.53 -41.93
C GLY A 39 60.07 -24.23 -42.99
N ILE A 40 58.76 -24.00 -43.02
CA ILE A 40 57.87 -24.56 -44.05
C ILE A 40 57.98 -23.70 -45.31
N GLU A 41 58.13 -24.36 -46.48
CA GLU A 41 58.25 -23.71 -47.79
C GLU A 41 57.04 -22.80 -48.10
N SER A 42 57.26 -21.70 -48.84
CA SER A 42 56.28 -20.60 -48.98
C SER A 42 54.91 -21.04 -49.49
N GLU A 43 54.85 -21.90 -50.52
CA GLU A 43 53.59 -22.44 -51.06
C GLU A 43 52.89 -23.34 -50.03
N GLU A 44 53.63 -24.25 -49.41
CA GLU A 44 53.08 -25.20 -48.43
C GLU A 44 52.59 -24.50 -47.15
N SER A 45 53.22 -23.38 -46.77
CA SER A 45 52.85 -22.56 -45.62
C SER A 45 51.42 -21.97 -45.73
N HIS A 46 51.02 -21.57 -46.94
CA HIS A 46 49.69 -21.02 -47.25
C HIS A 46 48.61 -22.11 -47.20
N TYR A 47 48.87 -23.28 -47.80
CA TYR A 47 47.94 -24.41 -47.72
C TYR A 47 47.84 -25.01 -46.31
N ALA A 48 48.92 -25.01 -45.52
CA ALA A 48 48.90 -25.43 -44.12
C ALA A 48 48.10 -24.46 -43.24
N ALA A 49 48.25 -23.14 -43.43
CA ALA A 49 47.50 -22.13 -42.69
C ALA A 49 45.98 -22.23 -42.92
N ARG A 50 45.54 -22.43 -44.17
CA ARG A 50 44.12 -22.64 -44.50
C ARG A 50 43.55 -23.93 -43.89
N ARG A 51 44.31 -25.03 -43.92
CA ARG A 51 43.90 -26.30 -43.30
C ARG A 51 43.74 -26.19 -41.78
N GLN A 52 44.64 -25.47 -41.11
CA GLN A 52 44.58 -25.23 -39.66
C GLN A 52 43.53 -24.19 -39.24
N PHE A 53 43.17 -23.25 -40.12
CA PHE A 53 42.13 -22.26 -39.84
C PHE A 53 40.72 -22.84 -39.94
N GLY A 54 40.56 -23.91 -40.72
CA GLY A 54 39.28 -24.62 -40.86
C GLY A 54 38.34 -23.94 -41.84
N ASN A 55 37.04 -24.28 -41.77
CA ASN A 55 36.05 -23.76 -42.70
C ASN A 55 35.73 -22.29 -42.40
N VAL A 56 36.40 -21.38 -43.12
CA VAL A 56 36.23 -19.92 -43.04
C VAL A 56 34.77 -19.51 -43.23
N MET A 57 34.04 -20.17 -44.14
CA MET A 57 32.62 -19.87 -44.36
C MET A 57 31.78 -20.15 -43.13
N ARG A 58 32.02 -21.26 -42.42
CA ARG A 58 31.29 -21.60 -41.20
C ARG A 58 31.54 -20.61 -40.06
N ILE A 59 32.77 -20.12 -39.91
CA ILE A 59 33.12 -19.10 -38.90
C ILE A 59 32.47 -17.76 -39.24
N LYS A 60 32.46 -17.40 -40.53
CA LYS A 60 31.79 -16.20 -41.04
C LYS A 60 30.28 -16.28 -40.83
N GLU A 61 29.67 -17.44 -41.05
CA GLU A 61 28.25 -17.72 -40.81
C GLU A 61 27.90 -17.60 -39.32
N ALA A 62 28.71 -18.20 -38.42
CA ALA A 62 28.49 -18.14 -36.97
C ALA A 62 28.66 -16.72 -36.41
N CYS A 63 29.64 -15.95 -36.91
CA CYS A 63 29.79 -14.53 -36.54
C CYS A 63 28.64 -13.69 -37.07
N ARG A 64 28.19 -13.97 -38.32
CA ARG A 64 27.01 -13.33 -38.89
C ARG A 64 25.76 -13.68 -38.11
N GLU A 65 25.59 -14.89 -37.59
CA GLU A 65 24.45 -15.31 -36.78
C GLU A 65 24.46 -14.64 -35.40
N ALA A 66 25.63 -14.53 -34.77
CA ALA A 66 25.81 -13.81 -33.51
C ALA A 66 25.62 -12.27 -33.63
N TRP A 67 25.85 -11.71 -34.83
CA TRP A 67 25.68 -10.28 -35.14
C TRP A 67 24.38 -9.96 -35.90
N SER A 68 23.68 -10.99 -36.37
CA SER A 68 22.45 -10.84 -37.14
C SER A 68 21.38 -10.35 -36.20
N PHE A 69 20.94 -9.12 -36.45
CA PHE A 69 19.72 -8.54 -35.92
C PHE A 69 18.47 -9.29 -36.48
N VAL A 70 18.35 -10.58 -36.18
CA VAL A 70 17.10 -11.37 -36.23
C VAL A 70 16.16 -10.91 -35.11
N SER A 71 16.11 -9.61 -34.80
CA SER A 71 15.25 -9.08 -33.73
C SER A 71 14.28 -8.04 -34.28
N LEU A 72 14.68 -7.11 -35.15
CA LEU A 72 13.76 -6.05 -35.60
C LEU A 72 12.87 -6.48 -36.78
N GLU A 73 13.45 -7.07 -37.83
CA GLU A 73 12.65 -7.56 -38.98
C GLU A 73 11.77 -8.75 -38.60
N THR A 74 12.25 -9.63 -37.71
CA THR A 74 11.48 -10.74 -37.14
C THR A 74 10.42 -10.24 -36.19
N THR A 75 10.72 -9.33 -35.25
CA THR A 75 9.66 -8.74 -34.40
C THR A 75 8.61 -8.03 -35.24
N TRP A 76 8.99 -7.32 -36.32
CA TRP A 76 8.02 -6.69 -37.22
C TRP A 76 7.17 -7.71 -37.99
N ARG A 77 7.81 -8.79 -38.46
CA ARG A 77 7.12 -9.90 -39.12
C ARG A 77 6.15 -10.58 -38.15
N ASP A 78 6.58 -10.87 -36.93
CA ASP A 78 5.79 -11.50 -35.87
C ASP A 78 4.63 -10.59 -35.43
N LEU A 79 4.84 -9.28 -35.30
CA LEU A 79 3.79 -8.31 -35.02
C LEU A 79 2.73 -8.27 -36.14
N ARG A 80 3.17 -8.27 -37.41
CA ARG A 80 2.27 -8.32 -38.58
C ARG A 80 1.50 -9.64 -38.64
N TYR A 81 2.15 -10.75 -38.36
CA TYR A 81 1.50 -12.06 -38.27
C TYR A 81 0.48 -12.10 -37.13
N GLY A 82 0.84 -11.60 -35.94
CA GLY A 82 -0.04 -11.48 -34.78
C GLY A 82 -1.27 -10.62 -35.07
N ALA A 83 -1.09 -9.44 -35.68
CA ALA A 83 -2.20 -8.57 -36.10
C ALA A 83 -3.14 -9.27 -37.09
N ARG A 84 -2.58 -10.04 -38.04
CA ARG A 84 -3.38 -10.79 -39.01
C ARG A 84 -4.11 -11.98 -38.38
N ALA A 85 -3.53 -12.61 -37.35
CA ALA A 85 -4.17 -13.67 -36.58
C ALA A 85 -5.33 -13.13 -35.73
N LEU A 86 -5.15 -11.97 -35.10
CA LEU A 86 -6.20 -11.26 -34.36
C LEU A 86 -7.38 -10.88 -35.28
N ALA A 87 -7.09 -10.35 -36.47
CA ALA A 87 -8.12 -10.01 -37.47
C ALA A 87 -8.90 -11.23 -38.01
N LYS A 88 -8.29 -12.42 -38.01
CA LYS A 88 -8.95 -13.67 -38.43
C LYS A 88 -9.91 -14.24 -37.39
N ASN A 89 -9.69 -13.95 -36.11
CA ASN A 89 -10.52 -14.43 -35.00
C ASN A 89 -11.13 -13.25 -34.23
N PRO A 90 -12.09 -12.53 -34.84
CA PRO A 90 -12.62 -11.29 -34.26
C PRO A 90 -13.34 -11.52 -32.93
N GLY A 91 -14.05 -12.64 -32.75
CA GLY A 91 -14.77 -12.93 -31.49
C GLY A 91 -13.84 -13.06 -30.29
N PHE A 92 -12.78 -13.89 -30.40
CA PHE A 92 -11.78 -14.04 -29.35
C PHE A 92 -11.02 -12.74 -29.09
N THR A 93 -10.66 -12.01 -30.15
CA THR A 93 -9.95 -10.73 -30.04
C THR A 93 -10.78 -9.68 -29.30
N VAL A 94 -12.09 -9.57 -29.59
CA VAL A 94 -12.98 -8.64 -28.89
C VAL A 94 -13.06 -8.96 -27.41
N VAL A 95 -13.24 -10.23 -27.04
CA VAL A 95 -13.29 -10.65 -25.62
C VAL A 95 -11.96 -10.34 -24.93
N ALA A 96 -10.82 -10.65 -25.56
CA ALA A 96 -9.49 -10.37 -25.01
C ALA A 96 -9.25 -8.86 -24.82
N VAL A 97 -9.61 -8.04 -25.81
CA VAL A 97 -9.47 -6.57 -25.74
C VAL A 97 -10.38 -5.99 -24.65
N LEU A 98 -11.63 -6.47 -24.52
CA LEU A 98 -12.53 -6.04 -23.46
C LEU A 98 -12.01 -6.44 -22.07
N ALA A 99 -11.50 -7.65 -21.91
CA ALA A 99 -10.93 -8.11 -20.65
C ALA A 99 -9.70 -7.28 -20.24
N ILE A 100 -8.77 -7.04 -21.17
CA ILE A 100 -7.59 -6.20 -20.94
C ILE A 100 -8.00 -4.75 -20.66
N GLY A 101 -8.93 -4.21 -21.45
CA GLY A 101 -9.44 -2.85 -21.30
C GLY A 101 -10.14 -2.64 -19.96
N LEU A 102 -10.95 -3.62 -19.51
CA LEU A 102 -11.60 -3.59 -18.21
C LEU A 102 -10.58 -3.67 -17.07
N GLY A 103 -9.58 -4.55 -17.18
CA GLY A 103 -8.52 -4.66 -16.19
C GLY A 103 -7.69 -3.38 -16.05
N ILE A 104 -7.30 -2.77 -17.17
CA ILE A 104 -6.57 -1.49 -17.18
C ILE A 104 -7.47 -0.37 -16.65
N GLY A 105 -8.70 -0.28 -17.15
CA GLY A 105 -9.65 0.79 -16.80
C GLY A 105 -10.05 0.76 -15.33
N MET A 106 -10.32 -0.42 -14.77
CA MET A 106 -10.68 -0.59 -13.35
C MET A 106 -9.51 -0.19 -12.45
N ASN A 107 -8.31 -0.69 -12.71
CA ASN A 107 -7.13 -0.33 -11.92
C ASN A 107 -6.84 1.17 -12.03
N THR A 108 -6.85 1.73 -13.25
CA THR A 108 -6.61 3.16 -13.48
C THR A 108 -7.68 4.03 -12.82
N GLY A 109 -8.95 3.62 -12.87
CA GLY A 109 -10.06 4.32 -12.24
C GLY A 109 -9.93 4.37 -10.72
N ILE A 110 -9.63 3.24 -10.09
CA ILE A 110 -9.39 3.16 -8.64
C ILE A 110 -8.22 4.07 -8.25
N PHE A 111 -7.08 3.97 -8.93
CA PHE A 111 -5.93 4.84 -8.65
C PHE A 111 -6.24 6.31 -8.91
N SER A 112 -7.05 6.65 -9.90
CA SER A 112 -7.42 8.05 -10.19
C SER A 112 -8.30 8.64 -9.10
N VAL A 113 -9.27 7.89 -8.58
CA VAL A 113 -10.11 8.31 -7.45
C VAL A 113 -9.26 8.43 -6.18
N LEU A 114 -8.44 7.42 -5.87
CA LEU A 114 -7.53 7.47 -4.74
C LEU A 114 -6.60 8.67 -4.84
N ASN A 115 -5.99 8.92 -6.00
CA ASN A 115 -5.10 10.06 -6.21
C ASN A 115 -5.86 11.40 -6.10
N GLY A 116 -7.09 11.49 -6.61
CA GLY A 116 -7.92 12.70 -6.52
C GLY A 116 -8.42 13.01 -5.10
N VAL A 117 -8.63 11.98 -4.28
CA VAL A 117 -9.04 12.12 -2.87
C VAL A 117 -7.82 12.31 -1.96
N ALA A 118 -6.71 11.63 -2.23
CA ALA A 118 -5.46 11.69 -1.46
C ALA A 118 -4.65 12.97 -1.71
N LEU A 119 -4.65 13.50 -2.93
CA LEU A 119 -3.88 14.70 -3.29
C LEU A 119 -4.60 16.01 -3.00
N LYS A 120 -5.84 15.99 -2.50
CA LYS A 120 -6.45 17.21 -2.00
C LYS A 120 -5.71 17.61 -0.73
N LEU A 121 -4.84 18.61 -0.88
CA LEU A 121 -4.26 19.37 0.22
C LEU A 121 -5.37 19.58 1.26
N LEU A 122 -5.12 19.09 2.48
CA LEU A 122 -6.02 19.26 3.61
C LEU A 122 -6.47 20.73 3.62
N PRO A 123 -7.78 21.05 3.49
CA PRO A 123 -8.28 22.40 3.23
C PRO A 123 -8.24 23.26 4.50
N VAL A 124 -7.10 23.28 5.16
CA VAL A 124 -6.83 23.98 6.41
C VAL A 124 -5.72 25.00 6.20
N PRO A 125 -5.75 26.15 6.89
CA PRO A 125 -4.69 27.14 6.78
C PRO A 125 -3.31 26.55 7.14
N ARG A 126 -2.32 26.78 6.29
CA ARG A 126 -0.93 26.32 6.46
C ARG A 126 -0.86 24.80 6.70
N ALA A 127 -1.49 24.03 5.82
CA ALA A 127 -1.56 22.57 5.90
C ALA A 127 -0.17 21.90 5.92
N GLU A 128 0.84 22.54 5.33
CA GLU A 128 2.23 22.09 5.33
C GLU A 128 2.83 22.00 6.75
N GLN A 129 2.26 22.71 7.72
CA GLN A 129 2.70 22.65 9.12
C GLN A 129 2.05 21.51 9.91
N ILE A 130 1.04 20.85 9.35
CA ILE A 130 0.38 19.72 10.00
C ILE A 130 1.19 18.45 9.71
N VAL A 131 1.48 17.73 10.77
CA VAL A 131 2.29 16.52 10.76
C VAL A 131 1.52 15.40 11.42
N SER A 132 1.45 14.26 10.76
CA SER A 132 0.93 13.02 11.29
C SER A 132 1.99 12.30 12.10
N VAL A 133 1.57 11.70 13.21
CA VAL A 133 2.44 10.92 14.10
C VAL A 133 1.83 9.54 14.23
N ASP A 134 2.58 8.51 13.84
CA ASP A 134 2.18 7.10 13.97
C ASP A 134 3.20 6.35 14.82
N GLN A 135 2.75 5.33 15.55
CA GLN A 135 3.63 4.45 16.32
C GLN A 135 3.89 3.15 15.58
N ILE A 136 5.14 2.71 15.59
CA ILE A 136 5.55 1.39 15.14
C ILE A 136 6.11 0.66 16.36
N PHE A 137 5.42 -0.39 16.80
CA PHE A 137 5.87 -1.21 17.92
C PHE A 137 6.81 -2.31 17.44
N HIS A 138 7.91 -2.49 18.19
CA HIS A 138 8.86 -3.57 18.04
C HIS A 138 8.82 -4.42 19.33
N GLY A 139 8.72 -5.74 19.17
CA GLY A 139 8.70 -6.69 20.29
C GLY A 139 7.38 -7.45 20.45
N LYS A 140 7.25 -8.18 21.56
CA LYS A 140 6.03 -8.93 21.93
C LYS A 140 5.10 -8.09 22.81
N ALA A 141 4.88 -6.83 22.44
CA ALA A 141 3.92 -6.01 23.16
C ALA A 141 2.51 -6.60 22.94
N GLN A 142 1.90 -7.15 24.00
CA GLN A 142 0.48 -7.47 23.96
C GLN A 142 -0.29 -6.16 24.09
N ARG A 143 -0.65 -5.59 22.95
CA ARG A 143 -1.48 -4.39 22.87
C ARG A 143 -2.81 -4.77 22.25
N ASN A 144 -3.90 -4.34 22.88
CA ASN A 144 -5.21 -4.42 22.25
C ASN A 144 -5.28 -3.24 21.28
N GLU A 145 -5.58 -3.48 20.02
CA GLU A 145 -5.73 -2.41 19.03
C GLU A 145 -7.21 -2.35 18.65
N HIS A 146 -7.81 -1.17 18.81
CA HIS A 146 -9.15 -0.89 18.32
C HIS A 146 -9.01 0.01 17.09
N GLY A 147 -8.83 -0.61 15.93
CA GLY A 147 -8.50 0.08 14.67
C GLY A 147 -7.16 -0.35 14.09
N GLU A 148 -6.41 0.59 13.53
CA GLU A 148 -5.15 0.31 12.83
C GLU A 148 -3.95 0.15 13.79
N PRO A 149 -2.97 -0.70 13.42
CA PRO A 149 -1.69 -0.78 14.13
C PRO A 149 -0.99 0.57 14.11
N GLY A 150 -0.71 1.13 15.30
CA GLY A 150 -0.01 2.41 15.45
C GLY A 150 -0.83 3.59 15.98
N LEU A 151 -2.13 3.41 16.22
CA LEU A 151 -2.97 4.38 16.93
C LEU A 151 -2.54 4.54 18.39
N PHE A 152 -2.86 5.67 19.02
CA PHE A 152 -2.48 6.03 20.39
C PHE A 152 -3.61 5.75 21.36
N SER A 153 -3.28 5.41 22.60
CA SER A 153 -4.28 5.42 23.67
C SER A 153 -4.53 6.84 24.16
N TYR A 154 -5.64 7.06 24.87
CA TYR A 154 -5.96 8.37 25.42
C TYR A 154 -4.90 8.84 26.45
N ALA A 155 -4.32 7.92 27.22
CA ALA A 155 -3.22 8.22 28.13
C ALA A 155 -1.94 8.66 27.39
N GLU A 156 -1.59 7.97 26.30
CA GLU A 156 -0.45 8.35 25.46
C GLU A 156 -0.65 9.73 24.85
N TYR A 157 -1.82 10.01 24.27
CA TYR A 157 -2.16 11.33 23.75
C TYR A 157 -1.94 12.43 24.79
N LYS A 158 -2.47 12.26 26.01
CA LYS A 158 -2.28 13.24 27.09
C LYS A 158 -0.80 13.46 27.41
N ASN A 159 0.00 12.38 27.42
CA ASN A 159 1.43 12.46 27.68
C ASN A 159 2.16 13.23 26.57
N TYR A 160 1.94 12.89 25.31
CA TYR A 160 2.52 13.62 24.18
C TYR A 160 2.07 15.08 24.16
N ARG A 161 0.77 15.38 24.35
CA ARG A 161 0.25 16.75 24.37
C ARG A 161 0.90 17.59 25.45
N ALA A 162 1.12 17.04 26.64
CA ALA A 162 1.67 17.77 27.78
C ALA A 162 3.19 17.96 27.74
N ASN A 163 3.93 17.05 27.11
CA ASN A 163 5.40 16.99 27.21
C ASN A 163 6.16 17.36 25.93
N ASN A 164 5.47 17.54 24.80
CA ASN A 164 6.14 17.95 23.55
C ASN A 164 6.47 19.45 23.55
N HIS A 165 7.55 19.82 22.86
CA HIS A 165 7.98 21.22 22.70
C HIS A 165 7.92 21.70 21.24
N VAL A 166 7.67 20.78 20.32
CA VAL A 166 7.77 21.00 18.87
C VAL A 166 6.47 21.47 18.22
N PHE A 167 5.32 21.15 18.83
CA PHE A 167 4.02 21.57 18.31
C PHE A 167 3.51 22.85 18.98
N SER A 168 2.83 23.67 18.18
CA SER A 168 1.96 24.75 18.66
C SER A 168 0.65 24.21 19.22
N GLY A 169 0.23 23.03 18.75
CA GLY A 169 -0.79 22.21 19.37
C GLY A 169 -0.80 20.81 18.77
N LEU A 170 -1.08 19.82 19.62
CA LEU A 170 -1.25 18.42 19.25
C LEU A 170 -2.72 18.05 19.43
N LEU A 171 -3.36 17.55 18.38
CA LEU A 171 -4.72 17.06 18.40
C LEU A 171 -4.74 15.52 18.41
N ALA A 172 -5.85 14.98 18.90
CA ALA A 172 -6.21 13.58 18.75
C ALA A 172 -7.57 13.48 18.06
N TYR A 173 -7.75 12.46 17.23
CA TYR A 173 -9.05 12.15 16.65
C TYR A 173 -9.22 10.66 16.39
N ALA A 174 -10.47 10.20 16.36
CA ALA A 174 -10.85 8.86 15.93
C ALA A 174 -12.12 8.96 15.08
N PRO A 175 -12.08 8.56 13.79
CA PRO A 175 -13.29 8.49 12.98
C PRO A 175 -14.14 7.30 13.42
N PHE A 176 -15.43 7.55 13.61
CA PHE A 176 -16.44 6.53 13.87
C PHE A 176 -17.17 6.18 12.56
N LEU A 177 -16.71 5.12 11.90
CA LEU A 177 -17.25 4.65 10.62
C LEU A 177 -18.43 3.67 10.78
N GLY A 178 -18.74 3.24 12.01
CA GLY A 178 -19.84 2.30 12.29
C GLY A 178 -21.24 2.89 12.16
N GLY A 179 -21.36 4.21 12.00
CA GLY A 179 -22.62 4.93 11.93
C GLY A 179 -23.30 5.09 13.29
N VAL A 180 -23.29 6.32 13.83
CA VAL A 180 -23.99 6.65 15.07
C VAL A 180 -25.45 6.94 14.75
N PRO A 181 -26.42 6.22 15.36
CA PRO A 181 -27.83 6.48 15.09
C PRO A 181 -28.22 7.91 15.51
N LEU A 182 -28.61 8.72 14.54
CA LEU A 182 -29.37 9.94 14.76
C LEU A 182 -30.83 9.55 14.96
N GLU A 183 -31.41 9.93 16.09
CA GLU A 183 -32.83 9.74 16.35
C GLU A 183 -33.63 10.95 15.86
N GLY A 184 -34.89 10.70 15.47
CA GLY A 184 -35.80 11.72 14.97
C GLY A 184 -36.76 11.15 13.94
N GLU A 185 -37.39 12.04 13.18
CA GLU A 185 -38.36 11.65 12.14
C GLU A 185 -37.74 10.82 11.01
N ASN A 186 -36.44 11.02 10.74
CA ASN A 186 -35.68 10.28 9.72
C ASN A 186 -34.41 9.67 10.34
N PRO A 187 -34.52 8.50 11.01
CA PRO A 187 -33.37 7.84 11.61
C PRO A 187 -32.30 7.53 10.56
N LYS A 188 -31.06 7.91 10.85
CA LYS A 188 -29.92 7.72 9.94
C LYS A 188 -28.67 7.38 10.75
N GLY A 189 -27.86 6.44 10.27
CA GLY A 189 -26.50 6.25 10.79
C GLY A 189 -25.60 7.38 10.30
N LEU A 190 -25.05 8.16 11.21
CA LEU A 190 -24.13 9.26 10.92
C LEU A 190 -22.68 8.85 11.11
N MET A 191 -21.82 9.21 10.17
CA MET A 191 -20.37 9.08 10.39
C MET A 191 -19.87 10.26 11.23
N GLY A 192 -19.36 9.97 12.41
CA GLY A 192 -18.85 10.96 13.35
C GLY A 192 -17.34 10.89 13.50
N ALA A 193 -16.76 11.88 14.16
CA ALA A 193 -15.42 11.75 14.70
C ALA A 193 -15.35 12.24 16.14
N GLU A 194 -14.68 11.45 16.96
CA GLU A 194 -14.31 11.84 18.31
C GLU A 194 -13.01 12.62 18.25
N THR A 195 -12.97 13.78 18.88
CA THR A 195 -11.85 14.71 18.71
C THR A 195 -11.43 15.34 20.03
N SER A 196 -10.15 15.66 20.15
CA SER A 196 -9.66 16.51 21.23
C SER A 196 -10.28 17.91 21.16
N CYS A 197 -10.40 18.59 22.30
CA CYS A 197 -11.02 19.94 22.36
C CYS A 197 -10.32 20.96 21.45
N ASN A 198 -9.00 20.87 21.34
CA ASN A 198 -8.21 21.77 20.51
C ASN A 198 -8.16 21.35 19.03
N PHE A 199 -8.98 20.39 18.61
CA PHE A 199 -8.98 19.88 17.22
C PHE A 199 -9.18 21.00 16.20
N PHE A 200 -10.26 21.77 16.34
CA PHE A 200 -10.55 22.87 15.42
C PHE A 200 -9.50 23.98 15.49
N ASP A 201 -9.00 24.30 16.69
CA ASP A 201 -7.97 25.32 16.90
C ASP A 201 -6.64 24.95 16.22
N VAL A 202 -6.21 23.70 16.34
CA VAL A 202 -4.99 23.17 15.70
C VAL A 202 -5.15 23.18 14.18
N LEU A 203 -6.34 22.85 13.67
CA LEU A 203 -6.62 22.94 12.23
C LEU A 203 -6.80 24.38 11.77
N GLY A 204 -7.02 25.34 12.67
CA GLY A 204 -7.33 26.72 12.32
C GLY A 204 -8.70 26.85 11.64
N GLU A 205 -9.58 25.90 11.91
CA GLU A 205 -10.93 25.85 11.37
C GLU A 205 -11.85 26.81 12.14
N ARG A 206 -12.69 27.53 11.40
CA ARG A 206 -13.63 28.49 11.99
C ARG A 206 -15.07 28.06 11.65
N PRO A 207 -15.94 27.91 12.66
CA PRO A 207 -17.31 27.49 12.40
C PRO A 207 -18.05 28.55 11.59
N SER A 208 -18.96 28.12 10.71
CA SER A 208 -19.88 28.99 9.98
C SER A 208 -20.97 29.56 10.88
N LEU A 209 -21.33 28.82 11.94
CA LEU A 209 -22.34 29.21 12.91
C LEU A 209 -21.94 28.71 14.31
N GLY A 210 -22.20 29.52 15.35
CA GLY A 210 -21.91 29.14 16.74
C GLY A 210 -20.43 29.14 17.08
N ARG A 211 -19.98 28.12 17.82
CA ARG A 211 -18.59 27.96 18.28
C ARG A 211 -18.11 26.51 18.12
N THR A 212 -16.80 26.33 18.18
CA THR A 212 -16.14 25.03 18.34
C THR A 212 -15.94 24.69 19.81
N PHE A 213 -15.29 23.55 20.09
CA PHE A 213 -15.00 23.11 21.45
C PHE A 213 -14.04 24.05 22.18
N VAL A 214 -14.25 24.18 23.49
CA VAL A 214 -13.32 24.82 24.42
C VAL A 214 -12.89 23.80 25.47
N GLU A 215 -11.79 24.06 26.18
CA GLU A 215 -11.25 23.11 27.18
C GLU A 215 -12.29 22.76 28.28
N ALA A 216 -13.23 23.66 28.59
CA ALA A 216 -14.30 23.41 29.54
C ALA A 216 -15.24 22.27 29.10
N ASP A 217 -15.47 22.09 27.80
CA ASP A 217 -16.35 21.06 27.23
C ASP A 217 -15.75 19.65 27.34
N CYS A 218 -14.48 19.51 27.74
CA CYS A 218 -13.81 18.21 27.83
C CYS A 218 -13.15 17.94 29.19
N ARG A 219 -13.50 18.69 30.24
CA ARG A 219 -12.84 18.55 31.55
C ARG A 219 -12.99 17.16 32.16
N ALA A 220 -14.13 16.52 31.94
CA ALA A 220 -14.46 15.24 32.53
C ALA A 220 -15.06 14.29 31.48
N PRO A 221 -14.73 12.98 31.52
CA PRO A 221 -15.42 11.95 30.76
C PRO A 221 -16.94 12.03 30.97
N GLY A 222 -17.71 12.06 29.87
CA GLY A 222 -19.17 12.17 29.87
C GLY A 222 -19.74 13.50 30.38
N GLY A 223 -18.89 14.49 30.71
CA GLY A 223 -19.32 15.67 31.46
C GLY A 223 -20.01 16.77 30.64
N SER A 224 -19.87 16.78 29.32
CA SER A 224 -20.44 17.82 28.45
C SER A 224 -20.77 17.25 27.08
N PRO A 225 -22.01 16.74 26.89
CA PRO A 225 -22.45 16.20 25.62
C PRO A 225 -22.73 17.34 24.63
N VAL A 226 -21.68 17.84 23.98
CA VAL A 226 -21.75 18.87 22.94
C VAL A 226 -21.30 18.31 21.61
N VAL A 227 -21.82 18.86 20.52
CA VAL A 227 -21.50 18.42 19.15
C VAL A 227 -21.36 19.61 18.21
N VAL A 228 -20.45 19.48 17.24
CA VAL A 228 -20.33 20.38 16.09
C VAL A 228 -20.80 19.62 14.85
N LEU A 229 -21.69 20.21 14.06
CA LEU A 229 -22.21 19.57 12.84
C LEU A 229 -21.40 19.98 11.61
N SER A 230 -21.35 19.11 10.61
CA SER A 230 -20.92 19.52 9.26
C SER A 230 -21.98 20.42 8.60
N ASP A 231 -21.55 21.32 7.72
CA ASP A 231 -22.46 22.16 6.92
C ASP A 231 -23.39 21.28 6.05
N ASP A 232 -22.88 20.17 5.50
CA ASP A 232 -23.65 19.23 4.67
C ASP A 232 -24.79 18.57 5.48
N LEU A 233 -24.51 18.08 6.70
CA LEU A 233 -25.54 17.50 7.57
C LEU A 233 -26.57 18.55 8.00
N TRP A 234 -26.11 19.73 8.40
CA TRP A 234 -26.97 20.84 8.81
C TRP A 234 -27.96 21.25 7.71
N ARG A 235 -27.50 21.36 6.46
CA ARG A 235 -28.35 21.70 5.31
C ARG A 235 -29.32 20.57 4.95
N SER A 236 -28.82 19.33 4.91
CA SER A 236 -29.60 18.19 4.41
C SER A 236 -30.65 17.69 5.41
N GLN A 237 -30.33 17.66 6.71
CA GLN A 237 -31.21 17.09 7.74
C GLN A 237 -31.92 18.14 8.60
N PHE A 238 -31.33 19.34 8.73
CA PHE A 238 -31.85 20.39 9.62
C PHE A 238 -32.25 21.67 8.86
N GLY A 239 -32.43 21.57 7.54
CA GLY A 239 -32.97 22.66 6.71
C GLY A 239 -32.13 23.93 6.67
N ALA A 240 -30.85 23.87 7.08
CA ALA A 240 -30.00 25.05 7.28
C ALA A 240 -30.56 26.08 8.28
N GLU A 241 -31.32 25.62 9.29
CA GLU A 241 -31.91 26.51 10.30
C GLU A 241 -30.85 27.04 11.27
N SER A 242 -30.74 28.37 11.40
CA SER A 242 -29.77 29.00 12.32
C SER A 242 -30.06 28.75 13.81
N LEU A 243 -31.31 28.38 14.14
CA LEU A 243 -31.73 28.04 15.50
C LEU A 243 -31.21 26.67 15.97
N ILE A 244 -30.54 25.89 15.12
CA ILE A 244 -29.97 24.59 15.52
C ILE A 244 -28.94 24.73 16.65
N VAL A 245 -28.20 25.85 16.72
CA VAL A 245 -27.24 26.07 17.78
C VAL A 245 -27.97 26.31 19.11
N GLY A 246 -27.60 25.53 20.12
CA GLY A 246 -28.27 25.47 21.43
C GLY A 246 -29.37 24.40 21.50
N GLN A 247 -29.80 23.84 20.37
CA GLN A 247 -30.74 22.72 20.37
C GLN A 247 -30.04 21.40 20.65
N SER A 248 -30.82 20.41 21.10
CA SER A 248 -30.33 19.06 21.34
C SER A 248 -30.72 18.11 20.22
N ILE A 249 -29.76 17.31 19.77
CA ILE A 249 -29.98 16.14 18.92
C ILE A 249 -29.69 14.87 19.73
N SER A 250 -30.32 13.75 19.39
CA SER A 250 -30.07 12.48 20.06
C SER A 250 -29.18 11.61 19.17
N LEU A 251 -28.00 11.27 19.68
CA LEU A 251 -27.01 10.42 19.03
C LEU A 251 -26.77 9.21 19.93
N ASN A 252 -27.03 8.01 19.39
CA ASN A 252 -26.97 6.74 20.13
C ASN A 252 -27.68 6.80 21.51
N ARG A 253 -28.92 7.31 21.53
CA ARG A 253 -29.75 7.50 22.74
C ARG A 253 -29.23 8.52 23.75
N THR A 254 -28.16 9.26 23.44
CA THR A 254 -27.64 10.34 24.27
C THR A 254 -27.94 11.69 23.63
N LYS A 255 -28.44 12.65 24.43
CA LYS A 255 -28.70 14.01 23.95
C LYS A 255 -27.41 14.82 23.91
N PHE A 256 -27.07 15.31 22.73
CA PHE A 256 -25.97 16.25 22.49
C PHE A 256 -26.51 17.63 22.14
N VAL A 257 -25.97 18.67 22.78
CA VAL A 257 -26.26 20.06 22.43
C VAL A 257 -25.40 20.47 21.23
N VAL A 258 -26.03 20.92 20.16
CA VAL A 258 -25.34 21.47 19.00
C VAL A 258 -24.77 22.84 19.39
N ILE A 259 -23.45 22.98 19.39
CA ILE A 259 -22.77 24.24 19.76
C ILE A 259 -22.27 25.03 18.55
N GLY A 260 -22.22 24.41 17.38
CA GLY A 260 -21.82 25.07 16.15
C GLY A 260 -21.93 24.19 14.90
N VAL A 261 -21.69 24.83 13.76
CA VAL A 261 -21.63 24.20 12.43
C VAL A 261 -20.27 24.54 11.81
N ALA A 262 -19.55 23.54 11.30
CA ALA A 262 -18.25 23.72 10.65
C ALA A 262 -18.35 24.57 9.36
N ALA A 263 -17.22 25.02 8.82
CA ALA A 263 -17.23 25.76 7.56
C ALA A 263 -17.68 24.87 6.39
N PRO A 264 -18.29 25.45 5.35
CA PRO A 264 -18.63 24.71 4.14
C PRO A 264 -17.41 23.99 3.55
N GLY A 265 -17.55 22.70 3.27
CA GLY A 265 -16.49 21.86 2.71
C GLY A 265 -15.44 21.36 3.70
N PHE A 266 -15.50 21.74 4.98
CA PHE A 266 -14.69 21.12 6.02
C PHE A 266 -15.19 19.70 6.30
N ARG A 267 -14.31 18.72 6.15
CA ARG A 267 -14.61 17.28 6.31
C ARG A 267 -13.81 16.60 7.40
N GLY A 268 -13.03 17.37 8.17
CA GLY A 268 -12.07 16.82 9.11
C GLY A 268 -10.76 16.41 8.43
N LEU A 269 -10.11 15.39 9.00
CA LEU A 269 -8.79 14.91 8.60
C LEU A 269 -8.84 13.66 7.71
N ASP A 270 -10.02 13.03 7.61
CA ASP A 270 -10.22 11.80 6.87
C ASP A 270 -10.68 12.05 5.43
N PRO A 271 -10.40 11.11 4.51
CA PRO A 271 -10.88 11.19 3.13
C PRO A 271 -12.41 11.00 3.01
N TRP A 272 -13.04 10.43 4.04
CA TRP A 272 -14.48 10.20 4.10
C TRP A 272 -15.20 11.42 4.71
N PRO A 273 -16.45 11.72 4.31
CA PRO A 273 -17.20 12.83 4.90
C PRO A 273 -17.54 12.53 6.36
N ILE A 274 -17.05 13.37 7.28
CA ILE A 274 -17.47 13.37 8.68
C ILE A 274 -18.68 14.30 8.82
N GLU A 275 -19.78 13.79 9.35
CA GLU A 275 -21.06 14.50 9.46
C GLU A 275 -21.18 15.29 10.77
N PHE A 276 -20.49 14.85 11.83
CA PHE A 276 -20.42 15.54 13.12
C PHE A 276 -19.11 15.27 13.87
N TRP A 277 -18.76 16.17 14.78
CA TRP A 277 -17.64 15.98 15.72
C TRP A 277 -18.14 16.08 17.15
N ALA A 278 -17.62 15.23 18.02
CA ALA A 278 -17.87 15.26 19.46
C ALA A 278 -16.53 15.24 20.23
N PRO A 279 -16.49 15.76 21.48
CA PRO A 279 -15.32 15.63 22.33
C PRO A 279 -14.98 14.16 22.60
N VAL A 280 -13.69 13.82 22.57
CA VAL A 280 -13.17 12.48 22.90
C VAL A 280 -13.63 12.00 24.29
N THR A 281 -13.89 12.92 25.21
CA THR A 281 -14.44 12.62 26.53
C THR A 281 -15.87 12.06 26.49
N MET A 282 -16.55 12.15 25.36
CA MET A 282 -17.88 11.57 25.13
C MET A 282 -17.84 10.16 24.53
N GLN A 283 -16.67 9.53 24.43
CA GLN A 283 -16.49 8.21 23.81
C GLN A 283 -17.51 7.18 24.28
N LYS A 284 -17.64 6.99 25.59
CA LYS A 284 -18.61 6.04 26.16
C LYS A 284 -20.09 6.36 25.86
N ALA A 285 -20.42 7.61 25.58
CA ALA A 285 -21.79 7.98 25.20
C ALA A 285 -22.10 7.64 23.73
N LEU A 286 -21.07 7.67 22.87
CA LEU A 286 -21.18 7.31 21.46
C LEU A 286 -20.98 5.80 21.25
N GLU A 287 -20.15 5.17 22.07
CA GLU A 287 -19.82 3.74 22.08
C GLU A 287 -20.01 3.13 23.48
N PRO A 288 -21.25 2.81 23.90
CA PRO A 288 -21.54 2.33 25.25
C PRO A 288 -20.90 0.98 25.63
N ASP A 289 -20.57 0.18 24.63
CA ASP A 289 -20.05 -1.18 24.82
C ASP A 289 -18.53 -1.21 25.10
N SER A 290 -17.83 -0.08 24.97
CA SER A 290 -16.39 0.04 25.16
C SER A 290 -16.03 1.31 25.96
N ASP A 291 -15.09 1.19 26.91
CA ASP A 291 -14.55 2.35 27.65
C ASP A 291 -13.07 2.54 27.29
N LEU A 292 -12.86 3.18 26.13
CA LEU A 292 -11.53 3.35 25.53
C LEU A 292 -10.73 4.48 26.19
N LEU A 293 -11.39 5.32 26.99
CA LEU A 293 -10.72 6.40 27.74
C LEU A 293 -9.90 5.87 28.91
N LEU A 294 -10.31 4.73 29.50
CA LEU A 294 -9.63 4.08 30.62
C LEU A 294 -8.73 2.91 30.17
N ALA A 295 -8.83 2.49 28.91
CA ALA A 295 -8.05 1.40 28.36
C ALA A 295 -6.66 1.89 27.92
N ASP A 296 -5.75 2.09 28.87
CA ASP A 296 -4.41 2.67 28.63
C ASP A 296 -3.56 1.91 27.59
N THR A 297 -3.81 0.61 27.42
CA THR A 297 -3.14 -0.25 26.44
C THR A 297 -3.91 -0.38 25.13
N THR A 298 -5.03 0.31 24.96
CA THR A 298 -5.81 0.27 23.73
C THR A 298 -5.53 1.48 22.86
N GLY A 299 -4.93 1.24 21.70
CA GLY A 299 -4.71 2.29 20.69
C GLY A 299 -5.95 2.47 19.84
N TRP A 300 -6.43 3.71 19.74
CA TRP A 300 -7.63 4.05 18.97
C TRP A 300 -7.65 5.50 18.44
N LEU A 301 -6.71 6.36 18.89
CA LEU A 301 -6.61 7.76 18.49
C LEU A 301 -5.49 7.96 17.48
N ALA A 302 -5.80 8.59 16.35
CA ALA A 302 -4.79 9.15 15.46
C ALA A 302 -4.33 10.52 15.98
N LEU A 303 -3.03 10.80 15.89
CA LEU A 303 -2.45 12.06 16.34
C LEU A 303 -1.93 12.89 15.16
N GLN A 304 -2.26 14.17 15.19
CA GLN A 304 -1.65 15.16 14.31
C GLN A 304 -1.25 16.40 15.10
N GLY A 305 -0.15 17.03 14.71
CA GLY A 305 0.38 18.22 15.36
C GLY A 305 0.66 19.33 14.38
N ARG A 306 0.33 20.57 14.76
CA ARG A 306 0.80 21.75 14.02
C ARG A 306 2.17 22.15 14.51
N MET A 307 3.20 21.99 13.69
CA MET A 307 4.57 22.38 14.00
C MET A 307 4.66 23.86 14.35
N ARG A 308 5.52 24.20 15.31
CA ARG A 308 5.89 25.60 15.54
C ARG A 308 6.67 26.14 14.33
N PRO A 309 6.60 27.45 14.07
CA PRO A 309 7.41 28.07 13.02
C PRO A 309 8.91 27.78 13.24
N GLY A 310 9.60 27.33 12.18
CA GLY A 310 11.04 27.07 12.21
C GLY A 310 11.44 25.67 12.70
N VAL A 311 10.52 24.86 13.20
CA VAL A 311 10.81 23.47 13.61
C VAL A 311 10.87 22.54 12.41
N SER A 312 11.92 21.72 12.35
CA SER A 312 12.16 20.68 11.34
C SER A 312 11.52 19.35 11.73
N LEU A 313 11.25 18.48 10.74
CA LEU A 313 10.74 17.13 11.00
C LEU A 313 11.71 16.28 11.85
N GLU A 314 13.02 16.52 11.76
CA GLU A 314 14.02 15.83 12.57
C GLU A 314 13.92 16.21 14.04
N GLU A 315 13.71 17.50 14.34
CA GLU A 315 13.46 17.97 15.71
C GLU A 315 12.16 17.38 16.27
N VAL A 316 11.10 17.28 15.46
CA VAL A 316 9.86 16.59 15.87
C VAL A 316 10.15 15.14 16.24
N ARG A 317 10.91 14.41 15.41
CA ARG A 317 11.28 13.01 15.69
C ARG A 317 12.10 12.88 16.97
N ALA A 318 13.04 13.78 17.19
CA ALA A 318 13.88 13.77 18.38
C ALA A 318 13.07 14.04 19.66
N ASP A 319 12.25 15.10 19.68
CA ASP A 319 11.44 15.48 20.85
C ASP A 319 10.40 14.40 21.21
N LEU A 320 9.62 13.94 20.22
CA LEU A 320 8.62 12.90 20.48
C LEU A 320 9.25 11.54 20.79
N GLY A 321 10.42 11.23 20.22
CA GLY A 321 11.15 9.99 20.52
C GLY A 321 11.59 9.89 21.98
N VAL A 322 11.92 11.01 22.63
CA VAL A 322 12.21 11.06 24.08
C VAL A 322 10.98 10.69 24.90
N ILE A 323 9.80 11.20 24.50
CA ILE A 323 8.53 10.90 25.16
C ILE A 323 8.17 9.42 24.96
N ALA A 324 8.32 8.90 23.74
CA ALA A 324 8.09 7.49 23.41
C ALA A 324 8.97 6.57 24.27
N GLY A 325 10.26 6.87 24.37
CA GLY A 325 11.20 6.10 25.20
C GLY A 325 10.84 6.12 26.69
N ARG A 326 10.31 7.23 27.21
CA ARG A 326 9.80 7.30 28.59
C ARG A 326 8.56 6.42 28.79
N ILE A 327 7.64 6.41 27.81
CA ILE A 327 6.46 5.53 27.84
C ILE A 327 6.91 4.06 27.80
N ASP A 328 7.87 3.71 26.95
CA ASP A 328 8.39 2.35 26.85
C ASP A 328 9.03 1.85 28.16
N GLN A 329 9.69 2.72 28.92
CA GLN A 329 10.22 2.37 30.25
C GLN A 329 9.13 1.96 31.25
N LEU A 330 7.90 2.47 31.09
CA LEU A 330 6.75 2.11 31.91
C LEU A 330 6.08 0.80 31.43
N HIS A 331 6.43 0.31 30.24
CA HIS A 331 5.84 -0.86 29.61
C HIS A 331 6.93 -1.86 29.15
N PRO A 332 7.45 -2.71 30.07
CA PRO A 332 8.53 -3.64 29.75
C PRO A 332 8.22 -4.55 28.54
N GLY A 333 9.20 -4.68 27.62
CA GLY A 333 9.07 -5.50 26.41
C GLY A 333 8.45 -4.78 25.20
N ARG A 334 8.10 -3.50 25.36
CA ARG A 334 7.70 -2.58 24.29
C ARG A 334 8.90 -1.75 23.84
N THR A 335 9.07 -1.59 22.54
CA THR A 335 9.97 -0.58 21.95
C THR A 335 9.22 0.13 20.84
N THR A 336 9.16 1.45 20.88
CA THR A 336 8.35 2.27 19.98
C THR A 336 9.25 3.10 19.08
N THR A 337 9.03 3.00 17.77
CA THR A 337 9.56 3.94 16.77
C THR A 337 8.42 4.83 16.29
N LEU A 338 8.65 6.13 16.14
CA LEU A 338 7.64 7.05 15.62
C LEU A 338 7.85 7.30 14.13
N ALA A 339 6.82 7.04 13.33
CA ALA A 339 6.76 7.49 11.95
C ALA A 339 6.16 8.90 11.92
N ILE A 340 6.89 9.84 11.31
CA ILE A 340 6.51 11.25 11.30
C ILE A 340 6.60 11.74 9.86
N HIS A 341 5.46 12.21 9.34
CA HIS A 341 5.31 12.65 7.96
C HIS A 341 4.33 13.83 7.89
N ARG A 342 4.44 14.68 6.86
CA ARG A 342 3.50 15.80 6.70
C ARG A 342 2.12 15.25 6.36
N ALA A 343 1.06 15.80 6.96
CA ALA A 343 -0.30 15.33 6.70
C ALA A 343 -0.71 15.52 5.23
N SER A 344 -0.14 16.52 4.55
CA SER A 344 -0.33 16.73 3.10
C SER A 344 0.34 15.66 2.21
N GLU A 345 1.19 14.79 2.76
CA GLU A 345 1.89 13.73 2.04
C GLU A 345 1.27 12.34 2.28
N GLY A 346 0.22 12.28 3.10
CA GLY A 346 -0.45 11.06 3.56
C GLY A 346 -1.15 10.30 2.44
N LEU A 347 -0.36 9.52 1.70
CA LEU A 347 -0.70 8.33 0.89
C LEU A 347 0.41 7.97 -0.12
N ARG A 348 1.57 8.66 -0.12
CA ARG A 348 2.72 8.12 -0.85
C ARG A 348 3.26 6.92 -0.07
N PRO A 349 3.30 5.71 -0.65
CA PRO A 349 4.10 4.64 -0.08
C PRO A 349 5.51 5.21 0.11
N ALA A 350 6.05 5.15 1.33
CA ALA A 350 7.44 5.49 1.55
C ALA A 350 8.28 4.62 0.61
N GLU A 351 8.92 5.24 -0.39
CA GLU A 351 9.99 4.59 -1.15
C GLU A 351 11.13 4.31 -0.15
N GLY A 352 11.11 3.15 0.50
CA GLY A 352 12.17 2.78 1.44
C GLY A 352 11.95 1.52 2.26
N ASP A 353 10.78 1.33 2.86
CA ASP A 353 10.62 0.35 3.93
C ASP A 353 9.77 -0.85 3.50
N CYS A 354 10.33 -1.76 2.68
CA CYS A 354 9.74 -3.10 2.53
C CYS A 354 9.93 -3.87 3.86
N TYR A 355 8.81 -4.40 4.39
CA TYR A 355 8.68 -5.10 5.67
C TYR A 355 9.87 -6.04 6.01
N PRO A 356 10.30 -6.12 7.29
CA PRO A 356 11.44 -6.96 7.71
C PRO A 356 11.21 -8.47 7.58
N ALA A 357 10.01 -8.92 7.20
CA ALA A 357 9.75 -10.33 6.86
C ALA A 357 10.55 -10.82 5.64
N CYS A 358 10.91 -9.92 4.71
CA CYS A 358 11.79 -10.26 3.58
C CYS A 358 13.27 -10.34 3.97
N ASN A 359 13.66 -9.79 5.12
CA ASN A 359 15.05 -9.54 5.48
C ASN A 359 15.55 -10.45 6.62
N ARG A 360 15.01 -11.67 6.76
CA ARG A 360 15.67 -12.70 7.57
C ARG A 360 16.88 -13.21 6.80
N GLY A 361 18.05 -12.71 7.17
CA GLY A 361 19.36 -13.05 6.62
C GLY A 361 19.72 -14.54 6.74
N LYS A 362 19.19 -15.36 5.85
CA LYS A 362 19.74 -16.66 5.50
C LYS A 362 20.18 -16.66 4.04
N PRO A 363 21.38 -17.18 3.70
CA PRO A 363 21.80 -17.38 2.32
C PRO A 363 20.76 -18.20 1.55
N VAL A 364 20.56 -17.86 0.27
CA VAL A 364 19.56 -18.46 -0.64
C VAL A 364 19.70 -19.98 -0.79
N ALA A 365 20.83 -20.57 -0.38
CA ALA A 365 21.16 -21.98 -0.57
C ALA A 365 20.39 -22.98 0.32
N ASP A 366 19.74 -22.54 1.41
CA ASP A 366 19.14 -23.47 2.41
C ASP A 366 17.60 -23.42 2.51
N ARG A 367 16.90 -22.96 1.46
CA ARG A 367 15.41 -23.00 1.46
C ARG A 367 14.90 -24.32 0.86
N PRO A 368 13.89 -24.99 1.46
CA PRO A 368 13.29 -26.17 0.86
C PRO A 368 12.59 -25.78 -0.44
N ALA A 369 13.06 -26.33 -1.56
CA ALA A 369 12.43 -26.17 -2.87
C ALA A 369 11.19 -27.07 -2.98
N THR A 370 10.10 -26.56 -3.55
CA THR A 370 9.08 -27.44 -4.13
C THR A 370 9.63 -28.08 -5.40
N ALA A 371 9.00 -29.15 -5.91
CA ALA A 371 9.50 -29.97 -7.02
C ALA A 371 9.83 -29.22 -8.33
N ASN A 372 9.51 -27.93 -8.43
CA ASN A 372 9.79 -27.06 -9.58
C ASN A 372 10.74 -25.87 -9.29
N GLY A 373 11.39 -25.81 -8.12
CA GLY A 373 12.49 -24.87 -7.87
C GLY A 373 12.12 -23.42 -7.54
N GLU A 374 10.88 -23.12 -7.13
CA GLU A 374 10.45 -21.77 -6.71
C GLU A 374 10.23 -21.67 -5.18
N PRO A 375 10.51 -20.50 -4.55
CA PRO A 375 10.24 -20.28 -3.13
C PRO A 375 8.73 -20.17 -2.85
N ALA A 376 8.22 -21.06 -2.00
CA ALA A 376 6.78 -21.31 -1.78
C ALA A 376 5.96 -20.16 -1.14
N ASP A 377 6.61 -19.13 -0.59
CA ASP A 377 5.93 -18.13 0.26
C ASP A 377 5.23 -17.00 -0.51
N CYS A 378 5.58 -16.76 -1.78
CA CYS A 378 5.04 -15.61 -2.54
C CYS A 378 3.78 -15.91 -3.36
N VAL A 379 3.59 -17.15 -3.83
CA VAL A 379 2.50 -17.48 -4.77
C VAL A 379 1.18 -17.75 -4.05
N SER A 380 1.22 -18.30 -2.83
CA SER A 380 0.03 -18.71 -2.07
C SER A 380 -0.85 -17.54 -1.62
N TRP A 381 -0.28 -16.35 -1.41
CA TRP A 381 -1.03 -15.16 -0.97
C TRP A 381 -1.75 -14.43 -2.10
N TRP A 382 -1.28 -14.56 -3.34
CA TRP A 382 -1.88 -13.86 -4.48
C TRP A 382 -3.19 -14.55 -4.94
N VAL A 383 -3.21 -15.88 -4.98
CA VAL A 383 -4.39 -16.67 -5.37
C VAL A 383 -5.53 -16.54 -4.33
N ALA A 384 -5.19 -16.44 -3.04
CA ALA A 384 -6.17 -16.25 -1.98
C ALA A 384 -6.82 -14.84 -2.02
N GLY A 385 -6.08 -13.81 -2.44
CA GLY A 385 -6.58 -12.43 -2.52
C GLY A 385 -7.62 -12.20 -3.63
N VAL A 386 -7.47 -12.89 -4.77
CA VAL A 386 -8.41 -12.76 -5.90
C VAL A 386 -9.74 -13.50 -5.63
N ALA A 387 -9.72 -14.56 -4.82
CA ALA A 387 -10.92 -15.33 -4.49
C ALA A 387 -11.76 -14.73 -3.35
N ALA A 388 -11.19 -13.84 -2.53
CA ALA A 388 -11.82 -13.42 -1.26
C ALA A 388 -12.52 -12.05 -1.26
N GLY A 389 -12.55 -11.31 -2.38
CA GLY A 389 -13.40 -10.10 -2.52
C GLY A 389 -13.30 -9.04 -1.41
N GLY A 390 -12.21 -9.03 -0.63
CA GLY A 390 -12.04 -8.16 0.54
C GLY A 390 -11.06 -7.04 0.26
N LEU A 391 -11.51 -5.79 0.41
CA LEU A 391 -10.67 -4.60 0.45
C LEU A 391 -9.72 -4.69 1.67
N VAL A 392 -8.53 -5.24 1.49
CA VAL A 392 -7.37 -4.93 2.33
C VAL A 392 -6.20 -4.73 1.38
N ALA A 393 -5.84 -3.47 1.16
CA ALA A 393 -4.67 -3.09 0.39
C ALA A 393 -3.40 -3.47 1.18
N ARG A 394 -3.01 -4.74 1.14
CA ARG A 394 -1.64 -5.13 1.53
C ARG A 394 -0.71 -4.69 0.41
N GLY A 395 0.09 -3.67 0.67
CA GLY A 395 1.11 -3.16 -0.24
C GLY A 395 2.10 -4.26 -0.61
N HIS A 396 2.08 -4.72 -1.86
CA HIS A 396 3.04 -5.66 -2.39
C HIS A 396 4.18 -4.90 -3.09
N CYS A 397 5.41 -5.19 -2.67
CA CYS A 397 6.68 -4.59 -3.11
C CYS A 397 6.91 -4.90 -4.62
N ALA A 398 7.42 -3.93 -5.40
CA ALA A 398 7.62 -4.02 -6.86
C ALA A 398 8.58 -5.16 -7.32
N VAL A 399 9.28 -5.80 -6.38
CA VAL A 399 10.20 -6.93 -6.64
C VAL A 399 9.43 -8.19 -7.10
N CYS A 400 8.18 -8.39 -6.69
CA CYS A 400 7.38 -9.54 -7.13
C CYS A 400 6.88 -9.41 -8.57
N ALA A 401 6.75 -8.18 -9.10
CA ALA A 401 6.27 -7.94 -10.46
C ALA A 401 7.28 -8.42 -11.54
N GLY A 402 8.57 -8.48 -11.21
CA GLY A 402 9.62 -8.92 -12.14
C GLY A 402 9.67 -10.44 -12.37
N ALA A 403 9.12 -11.25 -11.45
CA ALA A 403 9.18 -12.72 -11.54
C ALA A 403 8.05 -13.34 -12.37
N LEU A 404 6.96 -12.62 -12.62
CA LEU A 404 5.77 -13.11 -13.34
C LEU A 404 5.82 -12.88 -14.86
N ALA A 405 6.95 -12.41 -15.39
CA ALA A 405 7.17 -12.28 -16.83
C ALA A 405 7.62 -13.59 -17.50
N ASP A 406 7.31 -14.76 -16.91
CA ASP A 406 7.55 -16.06 -17.52
C ASP A 406 6.22 -16.77 -17.86
N THR A 407 6.16 -17.27 -19.08
CA THR A 407 4.95 -17.59 -19.87
C THR A 407 4.11 -18.77 -19.37
N ARG A 408 4.44 -19.37 -18.22
CA ARG A 408 3.78 -20.57 -17.69
C ARG A 408 2.60 -20.27 -16.75
N GLY A 409 2.52 -19.09 -16.15
CA GLY A 409 1.46 -18.73 -15.19
C GLY A 409 0.07 -18.56 -15.82
N PHE A 410 -0.01 -18.21 -17.11
CA PHE A 410 -1.28 -17.90 -17.78
C PHE A 410 -2.10 -19.14 -18.14
N ALA A 411 -1.47 -20.31 -18.31
CA ALA A 411 -2.15 -21.53 -18.71
C ALA A 411 -2.98 -22.14 -17.56
N ALA A 412 -2.52 -22.01 -16.30
CA ALA A 412 -3.19 -22.56 -15.13
C ALA A 412 -4.52 -21.85 -14.79
N LEU A 413 -4.69 -20.59 -15.19
CA LEU A 413 -5.91 -19.81 -14.90
C LEU A 413 -7.10 -20.23 -15.77
N VAL A 414 -6.84 -20.72 -16.99
CA VAL A 414 -7.88 -21.10 -17.96
C VAL A 414 -8.47 -22.48 -17.65
N GLU A 415 -7.70 -23.37 -17.03
CA GLU A 415 -8.12 -24.74 -16.71
C GLU A 415 -9.00 -24.83 -15.45
N PHE A 416 -8.99 -23.81 -14.58
CA PHE A 416 -9.81 -23.78 -13.36
C PHE A 416 -11.26 -23.32 -13.60
N GLN A 417 -11.53 -22.58 -14.68
CA GLN A 417 -12.88 -22.05 -14.99
C GLN A 417 -13.83 -23.06 -15.66
N SER A 418 -13.40 -24.29 -15.97
CA SER A 418 -14.22 -25.26 -16.74
C SER A 418 -14.94 -26.34 -15.92
N ARG A 419 -14.97 -26.26 -14.58
CA ARG A 419 -15.72 -27.23 -13.74
C ARG A 419 -16.99 -26.62 -13.13
N PRO A 420 -18.19 -27.20 -13.37
CA PRO A 420 -19.41 -26.73 -12.73
C PRO A 420 -19.54 -27.37 -11.34
N ALA A 421 -19.50 -26.57 -10.27
CA ALA A 421 -19.89 -27.03 -8.94
C ALA A 421 -20.89 -26.05 -8.31
N ARG A 422 -22.09 -26.59 -8.04
CA ARG A 422 -23.21 -25.97 -7.35
C ARG A 422 -22.79 -25.50 -5.95
N LEU A 423 -23.11 -24.27 -5.57
CA LEU A 423 -23.08 -23.83 -4.18
C LEU A 423 -24.27 -22.91 -3.90
N GLY A 424 -25.12 -23.38 -2.99
CA GLY A 424 -26.27 -22.65 -2.46
C GLY A 424 -25.85 -21.58 -1.47
N VAL A 425 -26.70 -20.56 -1.38
CA VAL A 425 -26.58 -19.39 -0.51
C VAL A 425 -26.82 -19.80 0.94
N PHE A 426 -25.91 -19.44 1.85
CA PHE A 426 -26.22 -19.24 3.27
C PHE A 426 -25.45 -18.03 3.81
N ALA A 427 -26.22 -17.06 4.30
CA ALA A 427 -25.76 -15.88 5.00
C ALA A 427 -25.72 -16.14 6.51
N GLY A 428 -24.72 -15.56 7.19
CA GLY A 428 -24.65 -15.48 8.65
C GLY A 428 -23.31 -15.95 9.22
N ALA A 429 -22.48 -15.03 9.72
CA ALA A 429 -21.30 -15.37 10.51
C ALA A 429 -21.24 -14.47 11.74
N HIS A 430 -21.69 -15.02 12.88
CA HIS A 430 -21.26 -14.62 14.21
C HIS A 430 -19.84 -15.17 14.46
N SER A 431 -19.00 -14.37 15.11
CA SER A 431 -17.64 -14.71 15.53
C SER A 431 -17.66 -15.79 16.61
N ILE A 432 -17.00 -16.93 16.36
CA ILE A 432 -16.62 -17.92 17.38
C ILE A 432 -15.10 -18.11 17.32
N ASN A 433 -14.46 -17.82 18.45
CA ASN A 433 -13.04 -18.03 18.73
C ASN A 433 -12.67 -19.53 18.76
N GLY A 434 -11.56 -19.91 18.12
CA GLY A 434 -10.74 -21.08 18.50
C GLY A 434 -10.64 -22.25 17.50
N ASN A 435 -9.40 -22.52 17.04
CA ASN A 435 -8.84 -23.78 16.55
C ASN A 435 -9.70 -24.73 15.68
N CYS A 436 -9.85 -24.40 14.39
CA CYS A 436 -10.15 -25.41 13.35
C CYS A 436 -9.20 -25.23 12.16
N VAL A 437 -8.76 -26.35 11.56
CA VAL A 437 -7.90 -26.36 10.37
C VAL A 437 -8.68 -26.86 9.17
N TRP A 438 -8.56 -26.15 8.05
CA TRP A 438 -9.15 -26.54 6.77
C TRP A 438 -8.31 -27.61 6.08
N THR A 439 -8.94 -28.72 5.71
CA THR A 439 -8.36 -29.67 4.76
C THR A 439 -9.29 -29.79 3.56
N GLY A 440 -8.75 -30.13 2.38
CA GLY A 440 -9.44 -30.08 1.08
C GLY A 440 -10.67 -30.97 0.90
N ALA A 441 -11.24 -31.52 1.98
CA ALA A 441 -12.50 -32.26 2.01
C ALA A 441 -13.46 -31.84 3.14
N GLY A 442 -13.12 -30.82 3.95
CA GLY A 442 -13.98 -30.31 5.04
C GLY A 442 -13.21 -29.78 6.27
N VAL A 443 -13.95 -29.13 7.18
CA VAL A 443 -13.44 -28.60 8.45
C VAL A 443 -13.36 -29.72 9.48
N VAL A 444 -12.16 -29.98 10.01
CA VAL A 444 -11.96 -30.87 11.15
C VAL A 444 -11.58 -30.01 12.35
N CYS A 445 -12.40 -30.05 13.40
CA CYS A 445 -12.12 -29.39 14.68
C CYS A 445 -11.68 -30.46 15.69
N ASN A 446 -10.50 -30.28 16.30
CA ASN A 446 -9.97 -31.21 17.30
C ASN A 446 -10.66 -30.96 18.64
N ALA A 447 -11.54 -31.87 19.06
CA ALA A 447 -12.10 -31.88 20.41
C ALA A 447 -11.09 -32.52 21.37
N ALA A 448 -10.30 -31.71 22.08
CA ALA A 448 -9.55 -32.14 23.24
C ALA A 448 -9.96 -31.27 24.44
N GLY A 449 -11.03 -31.67 25.11
CA GLY A 449 -11.32 -31.23 26.48
C GLY A 449 -10.68 -32.21 27.46
N PRO A 450 -10.14 -31.75 28.60
CA PRO A 450 -9.77 -32.64 29.69
C PRO A 450 -11.04 -33.12 30.41
N GLU A 451 -11.15 -34.44 30.56
CA GLU A 451 -12.09 -35.08 31.48
C GLU A 451 -11.84 -34.59 32.91
N HIS A 452 -12.88 -34.10 33.59
CA HIS A 452 -13.02 -34.22 35.03
C HIS A 452 -14.50 -34.39 35.38
N ARG A 453 -14.88 -35.61 35.79
CA ARG A 453 -15.99 -35.87 36.71
C ARG A 453 -15.38 -36.34 38.03
N HIS A 454 -15.73 -35.62 39.10
CA HIS A 454 -15.47 -35.88 40.52
C HIS A 454 -14.02 -35.94 40.99
#